data_AF-B3JFC6-F1
#
_entry.id   AF-B3JFC6-F1
#
_cell.length_a   1.000
_cell.length_b   1.000
_cell.length_c   1.000
_cell.angle_alpha   90.00
_cell.angle_beta   90.00
_cell.angle_gamma   90.00
#
_symmetry.space_group_name_H-M   'P 1'
#
loop_
_entity.id
_entity.type
_entity.pdbx_description
1 polymer ?
#
loop_
_entity_poly.entity_id
_entity_poly.type
_entity_poly.pdbx_seq_one_letter_code
_entity_poly.pdbx_strand_id
1 'polypeptide(L)'
;MPDAVSGDGGLFHGIFFRYFVKLINDHSVDYSDRKKFHEYITRCATVMATQGINPNTMLYGGRWRKAPADNEKVGLTPHLTGCMLMEAMCVLQPL
;
A
#
# COMPACT_ATOMS: atom_id res chain seq x y z
N MET A 1 3.73 2.90 -8.67
CA MET A 1 2.34 3.40 -8.78
C MET A 1 2.38 4.91 -8.87
N PRO A 2 1.43 5.53 -9.59
CA PRO A 2 1.22 6.97 -9.54
C PRO A 2 0.69 7.40 -8.16
N ASP A 3 0.88 8.67 -7.82
CA ASP A 3 0.30 9.25 -6.60
C ASP A 3 -1.21 9.42 -6.74
N ALA A 4 -1.94 9.29 -5.64
CA ALA A 4 -3.39 9.47 -5.58
C ALA A 4 -3.77 10.14 -4.26
N VAL A 5 -3.89 11.47 -4.27
CA VAL A 5 -3.91 12.30 -3.05
C VAL A 5 -5.31 12.76 -2.62
N SER A 6 -6.36 12.51 -3.41
CA SER A 6 -7.71 13.02 -3.13
C SER A 6 -8.81 12.25 -3.86
N GLY A 7 -10.05 12.51 -3.46
CA GLY A 7 -11.26 11.92 -4.06
C GLY A 7 -11.30 10.40 -3.95
N ASP A 8 -12.16 9.79 -4.76
CA ASP A 8 -12.30 8.33 -4.81
C ASP A 8 -11.04 7.62 -5.31
N GLY A 9 -10.26 8.31 -6.16
CA GLY A 9 -8.98 7.82 -6.66
C GLY A 9 -7.98 7.50 -5.56
N GLY A 10 -8.06 8.18 -4.41
CA GLY A 10 -7.24 7.89 -3.23
C GLY A 10 -7.45 6.47 -2.67
N LEU A 11 -8.61 5.85 -2.91
CA LEU A 11 -8.95 4.52 -2.40
C LEU A 11 -8.61 3.39 -3.39
N PHE A 12 -8.43 3.70 -4.68
CA PHE A 12 -8.30 2.70 -5.74
C PHE A 12 -7.12 1.74 -5.52
N HIS A 13 -5.97 2.27 -5.09
CA HIS A 13 -4.80 1.46 -4.79
C HIS A 13 -5.04 0.52 -3.58
N GLY A 14 -5.73 0.99 -2.53
CA GLY A 14 -6.09 0.17 -1.38
C GLY A 14 -6.99 -1.01 -1.75
N ILE A 15 -8.00 -0.77 -2.59
CA ILE A 15 -8.87 -1.83 -3.12
C ILE A 15 -8.04 -2.84 -3.93
N PHE A 16 -7.14 -2.36 -4.78
CA PHE A 16 -6.21 -3.23 -5.51
C PHE A 16 -5.40 -4.11 -4.54
N PHE A 17 -4.74 -3.56 -3.52
CA PHE A 17 -3.92 -4.37 -2.60
C PHE A 17 -4.72 -5.42 -1.83
N ARG A 18 -5.95 -5.09 -1.42
CA ARG A 18 -6.86 -6.02 -0.74
C ARG A 18 -7.10 -7.30 -1.55
N TYR A 19 -7.27 -7.18 -2.86
CA TYR A 19 -7.48 -8.34 -3.72
C TYR A 19 -6.16 -8.93 -4.23
N PHE A 20 -5.14 -8.10 -4.40
CA PHE A 20 -3.82 -8.53 -4.86
C PHE A 20 -3.18 -9.49 -3.85
N VAL A 21 -3.25 -9.22 -2.55
CA VAL A 21 -2.73 -10.16 -1.53
C VAL A 21 -3.49 -11.50 -1.53
N LYS A 22 -4.80 -11.49 -1.82
CA LYS A 22 -5.58 -12.72 -1.98
C LYS A 22 -5.08 -13.55 -3.16
N LEU A 23 -4.79 -12.90 -4.28
CA LEU A 23 -4.20 -13.55 -5.45
C LEU A 23 -2.81 -14.11 -5.14
N ILE A 24 -1.96 -13.35 -4.43
CA ILE A 24 -0.61 -13.82 -4.05
C ILE A 24 -0.68 -15.07 -3.16
N ASN A 25 -1.63 -15.10 -2.23
CA ASN A 25 -1.82 -16.23 -1.32
C ASN A 25 -2.56 -17.42 -1.97
N ASP A 26 -3.01 -17.31 -3.22
CA ASP A 26 -3.66 -18.40 -3.92
C ASP A 26 -2.60 -19.40 -4.42
N HIS A 27 -2.70 -20.64 -3.95
CA HIS A 27 -1.77 -21.72 -4.31
C HIS A 27 -1.90 -22.20 -5.76
N SER A 28 -2.93 -21.77 -6.50
CA SER A 28 -3.03 -22.05 -7.94
C SER A 28 -2.14 -21.14 -8.80
N VAL A 29 -1.61 -20.06 -8.23
CA VAL A 29 -0.70 -19.16 -8.95
C VAL A 29 0.67 -19.80 -9.08
N ASP A 30 1.22 -19.81 -10.29
CA ASP A 30 2.57 -20.33 -10.54
C ASP A 30 3.60 -19.63 -9.66
N TYR A 31 4.58 -20.39 -9.16
CA TYR A 31 5.58 -19.88 -8.23
C TYR A 31 6.35 -18.67 -8.80
N SER A 32 6.65 -18.67 -10.11
CA SER A 32 7.40 -17.57 -10.72
C SER A 32 6.61 -16.26 -10.71
N ASP A 33 5.29 -16.32 -10.87
CA ASP A 33 4.42 -15.14 -10.82
C ASP A 33 4.13 -14.74 -9.37
N ARG A 34 3.88 -15.71 -8.48
CA ARG A 34 3.73 -15.45 -7.04
C ARG A 34 4.94 -14.70 -6.49
N LYS A 35 6.16 -15.09 -6.88
CA LYS A 35 7.39 -14.41 -6.50
C LYS A 35 7.43 -12.95 -6.97
N LYS A 36 7.14 -12.68 -8.24
CA LYS A 36 7.10 -11.30 -8.78
C LYS A 36 6.07 -10.45 -8.04
N PHE A 37 4.90 -11.00 -7.74
CA PHE A 37 3.85 -10.29 -7.03
C PHE A 37 4.22 -10.01 -5.57
N HIS A 38 4.82 -10.98 -4.88
CA HIS A 38 5.34 -10.82 -3.54
C HIS A 38 6.42 -9.73 -3.49
N GLU A 39 7.36 -9.72 -4.44
CA GLU A 39 8.38 -8.67 -4.56
C GLU A 39 7.75 -7.30 -4.83
N TYR A 40 6.74 -7.23 -5.69
CA TYR A 40 6.04 -5.99 -6.01
C TYR A 40 5.33 -5.38 -4.78
N ILE A 41 4.49 -6.16 -4.09
CA ILE A 41 3.74 -5.67 -2.94
C ILE A 41 4.67 -5.27 -1.79
N THR A 42 5.72 -6.06 -1.56
CA THR A 42 6.75 -5.76 -0.55
C THR A 42 7.48 -4.46 -0.89
N ARG A 43 7.87 -4.25 -2.14
CA ARG A 43 8.52 -3.00 -2.57
C ARG A 43 7.61 -1.79 -2.37
N CYS A 44 6.32 -1.91 -2.69
CA CYS A 44 5.34 -0.85 -2.45
C CYS A 44 5.23 -0.51 -0.96
N ALA A 45 5.09 -1.53 -0.10
CA ALA A 45 5.02 -1.35 1.35
C ALA A 45 6.28 -0.71 1.92
N THR A 46 7.47 -1.17 1.50
CA THR A 46 8.75 -0.60 1.93
C THR A 46 8.89 0.86 1.53
N VAL A 47 8.54 1.22 0.29
CA VAL A 47 8.60 2.62 -0.16
C VAL A 47 7.64 3.49 0.66
N MET A 48 6.40 3.03 0.87
CA MET A 48 5.43 3.77 1.67
C MET A 48 5.88 3.95 3.12
N ALA A 49 6.32 2.87 3.78
CA ALA A 49 6.73 2.88 5.18
C ALA A 49 7.97 3.75 5.42
N THR A 50 8.90 3.81 4.46
CA THR A 50 10.15 4.57 4.60
C THR A 50 10.09 6.01 4.10
N GLN A 51 9.19 6.32 3.17
CA GLN A 51 9.18 7.63 2.48
C GLN A 51 7.80 8.30 2.44
N GLY A 52 6.71 7.54 2.52
CA GLY A 52 5.35 8.03 2.32
C GLY A 52 4.57 8.28 3.62
N ILE A 53 4.98 7.69 4.74
CA ILE A 53 4.35 7.87 6.05
C ILE A 53 5.11 8.91 6.86
N ASN A 54 4.37 9.81 7.49
CA ASN A 54 4.92 10.69 8.51
C ASN A 54 5.12 9.89 9.82
N PRO A 55 6.34 9.79 10.38
CA PRO A 55 6.61 8.97 11.57
C PRO A 55 6.04 9.56 12.86
N ASN A 56 5.75 10.86 12.91
CA ASN A 56 5.17 11.51 14.08
C ASN A 56 3.66 11.32 14.16
N THR A 57 2.98 11.36 13.01
CA THR A 57 1.51 11.31 12.93
C THR A 57 0.97 9.98 12.44
N MET A 58 1.82 9.12 11.87
CA MET A 58 1.47 7.87 11.18
C MET A 58 0.50 8.04 10.00
N LEU A 59 0.40 9.26 9.46
CA LEU A 59 -0.49 9.55 8.34
C LEU A 59 0.20 9.32 6.99
N TYR A 60 -0.59 8.80 6.03
CA TYR A 60 -0.21 8.61 4.64
C TYR A 60 -1.09 9.47 3.73
N GLY A 61 -0.47 10.38 2.97
CA GLY A 61 -1.16 11.39 2.17
C GLY A 61 -1.46 10.99 0.72
N GLY A 62 -1.24 9.72 0.34
CA GLY A 62 -1.44 9.27 -1.05
C GLY A 62 -0.26 9.54 -1.99
N ARG A 63 0.87 10.03 -1.45
CA ARG A 63 2.14 10.17 -2.17
C ARG A 63 3.12 9.13 -1.70
N TRP A 64 3.60 8.29 -2.61
CA TRP A 64 4.43 7.13 -2.25
C TRP A 64 5.79 7.50 -1.65
N ARG A 65 6.38 8.61 -2.12
CA ARG A 65 7.75 9.02 -1.80
C ARG A 65 7.83 10.38 -1.11
N LYS A 66 6.72 10.84 -0.54
CA LYS A 66 6.64 12.12 0.17
C LYS A 66 5.61 12.04 1.29
N ALA A 67 6.10 11.91 2.51
CA ALA A 67 5.28 11.99 3.70
C ALA A 67 4.57 13.35 3.81
N PRO A 68 3.34 13.39 4.34
CA PRO A 68 2.67 14.63 4.70
C PRO A 68 3.42 15.34 5.85
N ALA A 69 3.38 16.67 5.90
CA ALA A 69 3.92 17.40 7.05
C ALA A 69 3.05 17.19 8.32
N ASP A 70 3.58 17.47 9.51
CA ASP A 70 2.90 17.21 10.79
C ASP A 70 1.51 17.87 10.90
N ASN A 71 1.35 19.06 10.32
CA ASN A 71 0.08 19.82 10.33
C ASN A 71 -0.66 19.78 8.98
N GLU A 72 -0.26 18.90 8.05
CA GLU A 72 -0.91 18.78 6.74
C GLU A 72 -2.22 17.98 6.85
N LYS A 73 -3.30 18.51 6.24
CA LYS A 73 -4.57 17.80 6.17
C LYS A 73 -4.46 16.61 5.23
N VAL A 74 -4.74 15.42 5.74
CA VAL A 74 -4.73 14.18 4.97
C VAL A 74 -6.17 13.74 4.68
N GLY A 75 -6.46 13.43 3.42
CA GLY A 75 -7.75 12.87 3.04
C GLY A 75 -7.93 11.45 3.58
N LEU A 76 -9.15 11.08 3.96
CA LEU A 76 -9.43 9.74 4.48
C LEU A 76 -9.16 8.65 3.43
N THR A 77 -9.56 8.87 2.18
CA THR A 77 -9.41 7.88 1.10
C THR A 77 -7.97 7.48 0.80
N PRO A 78 -6.98 8.41 0.62
CA PRO A 78 -5.58 8.01 0.48
C PRO A 78 -5.02 7.37 1.75
N HIS A 79 -5.40 7.84 2.93
CA HIS A 79 -4.92 7.24 4.18
C HIS A 79 -5.36 5.77 4.30
N LEU A 80 -6.62 5.48 3.97
CA LEU A 80 -7.15 4.11 3.93
C LEU A 80 -6.38 3.21 2.96
N THR A 81 -5.90 3.72 1.82
CA THR A 81 -5.00 2.97 0.94
C THR A 81 -3.74 2.54 1.67
N GLY A 82 -3.14 3.44 2.47
CA GLY A 82 -1.96 3.11 3.26
C GLY A 82 -2.24 2.04 4.30
N CYS A 83 -3.35 2.15 5.04
CA CYS A 83 -3.79 1.13 5.99
C CYS A 83 -4.00 -0.23 5.30
N MET A 84 -4.71 -0.25 4.16
CA MET A 84 -4.99 -1.50 3.42
C MET A 84 -3.71 -2.18 2.91
N LEU A 85 -2.70 -1.41 2.49
CA LEU A 85 -1.41 -1.98 2.09
C LEU A 85 -0.66 -2.57 3.30
N MET A 86 -0.63 -1.89 4.44
CA MET A 86 0.03 -2.43 5.64
C MET A 86 -0.68 -3.69 6.17
N GLU A 87 -2.01 -3.67 6.23
CA GLU A 87 -2.81 -4.85 6.59
C GLU A 87 -2.60 -6.00 5.59
N ALA A 88 -2.49 -5.70 4.29
CA ALA A 88 -2.14 -6.71 3.28
C ALA A 88 -0.78 -7.35 3.58
N MET A 89 0.22 -6.58 4.03
CA MET A 89 1.52 -7.16 4.43
C MET A 89 1.41 -8.04 5.68
N CYS A 90 0.49 -7.75 6.61
CA CYS A 90 0.27 -8.58 7.80
C CYS A 90 -0.35 -9.95 7.48
N VAL A 91 -1.13 -10.05 6.40
CA VAL A 91 -1.79 -11.31 5.97
C VAL A 91 -1.10 -11.98 4.78
N LEU A 92 -0.04 -11.37 4.24
CA LEU A 92 0.75 -11.93 3.15
C LEU A 92 1.43 -13.22 3.64
N GLN A 93 1.17 -14.33 2.96
CA GLN A 93 1.81 -15.59 3.30
C GLN A 93 3.27 -15.59 2.83
N PRO A 94 4.16 -16.30 3.55
CA PRO A 94 5.53 -16.50 3.11
C PRO A 94 5.58 -17.09 1.70
N LEU A 95 6.60 -16.69 0.95
CA LEU A 95 6.87 -17.26 -0.37
C LEU A 95 7.23 -18.74 -0.32
#